data_AF-A0A966HFV9-F1
#
_entry.id   AF-A0A966HFV9-F1
#
_cell.length_a   1.000
_cell.length_b   1.000
_cell.length_c   1.000
_cell.angle_alpha   90.00
_cell.angle_beta   90.00
_cell.angle_gamma   90.00
#
_symmetry.space_group_name_H-M   'P 1'
#
loop_
_entity.id
_entity.type
_entity.pdbx_description
1 polymer ?
#
loop_
_entity_poly.entity_id
_entity_poly.type
_entity_poly.pdbx_seq_one_letter_code
_entity_poly.pdbx_strand_id
1 'polypeptide(L)'
;MSSEDKGHKLTGQQQRVLKLLFKFRFVTTGLLAMVMGIRREGVYQVLEQLVSKGLVTKVYKEQWRIDRKPAYYYLNKSGVTVTRKVMNVKESVVHALYKNDEMTNDFVEHSMKLIQCYVSIKKYLPEGSDIFSKTEINRFA
;
A
#
# COMPACT_ATOMS: atom_id res chain seq x y z
N MET A 1 -32.42 10.26 12.91
CA MET A 1 -32.34 10.50 11.45
C MET A 1 -31.01 9.99 10.97
N SER A 2 -30.99 8.79 10.40
CA SER A 2 -29.77 8.09 9.98
C SER A 2 -29.20 8.75 8.73
N SER A 3 -28.10 9.47 8.87
CA SER A 3 -27.25 9.85 7.75
C SER A 3 -26.55 8.59 7.25
N GLU A 4 -27.19 7.92 6.30
CA GLU A 4 -26.63 6.78 5.58
C GLU A 4 -25.25 7.14 5.02
N ASP A 5 -24.29 6.32 5.41
CA ASP A 5 -22.92 6.23 4.93
C ASP A 5 -22.91 6.23 3.39
N LYS A 6 -22.63 7.39 2.76
CA LYS A 6 -22.25 7.47 1.34
C LYS A 6 -20.84 6.90 1.12
N GLY A 7 -20.50 5.81 1.80
CA GLY A 7 -19.26 5.07 1.67
C GLY A 7 -19.27 4.29 0.38
N HIS A 8 -18.86 4.91 -0.72
CA HIS A 8 -18.67 4.23 -2.00
C HIS A 8 -17.84 2.94 -1.83
N LYS A 9 -18.50 1.79 -2.00
CA LYS A 9 -17.95 0.43 -1.92
C LYS A 9 -16.60 0.34 -2.64
N LEU A 10 -15.59 -0.20 -1.96
CA LEU A 10 -14.25 -0.36 -2.54
C LEU A 10 -14.27 -1.40 -3.66
N THR A 11 -13.73 -1.02 -4.82
CA THR A 11 -13.56 -1.95 -5.95
C THR A 11 -12.53 -3.03 -5.63
N GLY A 12 -12.53 -4.14 -6.36
CA GLY A 12 -11.53 -5.20 -6.18
C GLY A 12 -10.09 -4.69 -6.35
N GLN A 13 -9.85 -3.77 -7.28
CA GLN A 13 -8.52 -3.16 -7.46
C GLN A 13 -8.14 -2.23 -6.30
N GLN A 14 -9.08 -1.43 -5.79
CA GLN A 14 -8.84 -0.59 -4.60
C GLN A 14 -8.49 -1.47 -3.39
N GLN A 15 -9.24 -2.55 -3.15
CA GLN A 15 -8.94 -3.51 -2.09
C GLN A 15 -7.56 -4.18 -2.30
N ARG A 16 -7.20 -4.52 -3.54
CA ARG A 16 -5.88 -5.07 -3.87
C ARG A 16 -4.76 -4.09 -3.53
N VAL A 17 -4.89 -2.82 -3.89
CA VAL A 17 -3.89 -1.77 -3.55
C VAL A 17 -3.79 -1.58 -2.05
N LEU A 18 -4.90 -1.54 -1.31
CA LEU A 18 -4.89 -1.45 0.16
C LEU A 18 -4.15 -2.63 0.81
N LYS A 19 -4.39 -3.86 0.34
CA LYS A 19 -3.68 -5.07 0.82
C LYS A 19 -2.18 -5.01 0.52
N LEU A 20 -1.79 -4.48 -0.64
CA LEU A 20 -0.38 -4.29 -1.00
C LEU A 20 0.29 -3.20 -0.16
N LEU A 21 -0.42 -2.12 0.15
CA LEU A 21 0.07 -1.09 1.07
C LEU A 21 0.14 -1.61 2.52
N PHE A 22 -0.74 -2.51 2.93
CA PHE A 22 -0.56 -3.23 4.20
C PHE A 22 0.73 -4.07 4.18
N LYS A 23 0.96 -4.83 3.10
CA LYS A 23 2.11 -5.72 2.94
C LYS A 23 3.46 -4.99 2.92
N PHE A 24 3.56 -3.92 2.11
CA PHE A 24 4.81 -3.23 1.82
C PHE A 24 4.97 -1.90 2.56
N ARG A 25 3.91 -1.41 3.23
CA ARG A 25 3.80 -0.11 3.93
C ARG A 25 3.96 1.13 3.04
N PHE A 26 5.06 1.23 2.31
CA PHE A 26 5.37 2.34 1.42
C PHE A 26 5.69 1.82 0.02
N VAL A 27 5.05 2.39 -1.00
CA VAL A 27 5.24 1.99 -2.39
C VAL A 27 5.23 3.18 -3.34
N THR A 28 5.81 3.01 -4.52
CA THR A 28 5.61 3.93 -5.65
C THR A 28 4.63 3.32 -6.65
N THR A 29 4.05 4.16 -7.52
CA THR A 29 3.17 3.68 -8.60
C THR A 29 3.88 2.66 -9.51
N GLY A 30 5.17 2.86 -9.80
CA GLY A 30 5.95 1.93 -10.63
C GLY A 30 6.16 0.56 -9.96
N LEU A 31 6.50 0.55 -8.67
CA LEU A 31 6.67 -0.70 -7.92
C LEU A 31 5.35 -1.48 -7.82
N LEU A 32 4.23 -0.79 -7.59
CA LEU A 32 2.91 -1.43 -7.60
C LEU A 32 2.53 -1.96 -8.98
N ALA A 33 2.82 -1.23 -10.06
CA ALA A 33 2.54 -1.70 -11.42
C ALA A 33 3.24 -3.03 -11.72
N MET A 34 4.51 -3.17 -11.33
CA MET A 34 5.26 -4.42 -11.45
C MET A 34 4.64 -5.57 -10.66
N VAL A 35 4.21 -5.33 -9.41
CA VAL A 35 3.54 -6.36 -8.59
C VAL A 35 2.16 -6.72 -9.13
N MET A 36 1.43 -5.72 -9.65
CA MET A 36 0.06 -5.90 -10.10
C MET A 36 -0.05 -6.50 -11.50
N GLY A 37 1.01 -6.41 -12.30
CA GLY A 37 1.03 -6.86 -13.70
C GLY A 37 0.20 -5.98 -14.63
N ILE A 38 0.03 -4.70 -14.30
CA ILE A 38 -0.79 -3.75 -15.08
C ILE A 38 -0.02 -2.46 -15.37
N ARG A 39 -0.50 -1.67 -16.33
CA ARG A 39 0.11 -0.39 -16.71
C ARG A 39 0.13 0.61 -15.55
N ARG A 40 1.16 1.45 -15.53
CA ARG A 40 1.40 2.45 -14.47
C ARG A 40 0.25 3.43 -14.32
N GLU A 41 -0.38 3.82 -15.43
CA GLU A 41 -1.50 4.76 -15.49
C GLU A 41 -2.72 4.20 -14.75
N GLY A 42 -2.99 2.90 -14.91
CA GLY A 42 -4.09 2.23 -14.21
C GLY A 42 -3.86 2.20 -12.70
N VAL A 43 -2.65 1.87 -12.26
CA VAL A 43 -2.29 1.92 -10.83
C VAL A 43 -2.39 3.34 -10.28
N TYR A 44 -1.92 4.33 -11.05
CA TYR A 44 -1.99 5.74 -10.67
C TYR A 44 -3.44 6.17 -10.43
N GLN A 45 -4.35 5.86 -11.35
CA GLN A 45 -5.77 6.17 -11.20
C GLN A 45 -6.37 5.55 -9.93
N VAL A 46 -6.05 4.28 -9.62
CA VAL A 46 -6.53 3.64 -8.39
C VAL A 46 -5.96 4.31 -7.14
N LEU A 47 -4.68 4.69 -7.14
CA LEU A 47 -4.06 5.41 -6.03
C LEU A 47 -4.70 6.78 -5.83
N GLU A 48 -4.92 7.56 -6.89
CA GLU A 48 -5.56 8.87 -6.78
C GLU A 48 -7.01 8.77 -6.28
N GLN A 49 -7.74 7.72 -6.67
CA GLN A 49 -9.07 7.45 -6.10
C GLN A 49 -9.01 7.10 -4.60
N LEU A 50 -7.98 6.38 -4.15
CA LEU A 50 -7.80 6.06 -2.73
C LEU A 50 -7.33 7.28 -1.92
N VAL A 51 -6.55 8.17 -2.54
CA VAL A 51 -6.17 9.47 -1.98
C VAL A 51 -7.41 10.36 -1.83
N SER A 52 -8.25 10.48 -2.87
CA SER A 52 -9.48 11.28 -2.81
C SER A 52 -10.51 10.74 -1.81
N LYS A 53 -10.51 9.42 -1.57
CA LYS A 53 -11.27 8.77 -0.48
C LYS A 53 -10.67 8.98 0.91
N GLY A 54 -9.52 9.63 1.03
CA GLY A 54 -8.84 9.86 2.30
C GLY A 54 -8.31 8.59 2.95
N LEU A 55 -7.99 7.55 2.18
CA LEU A 55 -7.46 6.27 2.69
C LEU A 55 -5.95 6.14 2.50
N VAL A 56 -5.38 6.86 1.53
CA VAL A 56 -3.96 6.79 1.18
C VAL A 56 -3.38 8.19 1.19
N THR A 57 -2.21 8.35 1.80
CA THR A 57 -1.42 9.57 1.69
C THR A 57 -0.45 9.44 0.52
N LYS A 58 -0.42 10.46 -0.34
CA LYS A 58 0.60 10.65 -1.38
C LYS A 58 1.64 11.63 -0.86
N VAL A 59 2.91 11.25 -0.90
CA VAL A 59 4.02 12.12 -0.56
C VAL A 59 4.83 12.43 -1.80
N TYR A 60 4.94 13.72 -2.09
CA TYR A 60 5.75 14.25 -3.18
C TYR A 60 6.23 15.65 -2.81
N LYS A 61 7.52 15.92 -3.00
CA LYS A 61 8.11 17.26 -2.85
C LYS A 61 8.48 17.78 -4.24
N GLU A 62 8.31 19.08 -4.48
CA GLU A 62 8.61 19.67 -5.79
C GLU A 62 10.06 19.42 -6.24
N GLN A 63 11.01 19.52 -5.31
CA GLN A 63 12.43 19.24 -5.55
C GLN A 63 12.68 17.84 -6.13
N TRP A 64 11.85 16.85 -5.79
CA TRP A 64 12.00 15.47 -6.28
C TRP A 64 11.75 15.33 -7.77
N ARG A 65 11.11 16.32 -8.41
CA ARG A 65 11.02 16.40 -9.87
C ARG A 65 12.41 16.46 -10.50
N ILE A 66 13.30 17.27 -9.93
CA ILE A 66 14.67 17.47 -10.41
C ILE A 66 15.47 16.19 -10.19
N ASP A 67 15.32 15.56 -9.02
CA ASP A 67 16.01 14.31 -8.66
C ASP A 67 15.43 13.06 -9.32
N ARG A 68 14.41 13.21 -10.19
CA ARG A 68 13.64 12.12 -10.80
C ARG A 68 13.09 11.10 -9.79
N LYS A 69 12.87 11.54 -8.55
CA LYS A 69 12.33 10.70 -7.48
C LYS A 69 10.80 10.67 -7.58
N PRO A 70 10.18 9.48 -7.75
CA PRO A 70 8.73 9.37 -7.85
C PRO A 70 8.06 9.68 -6.51
N ALA A 71 6.78 10.05 -6.56
CA ALA A 71 5.93 10.08 -5.37
C ALA A 71 5.82 8.68 -4.76
N TYR A 72 5.67 8.63 -3.44
CA TYR A 72 5.34 7.41 -2.73
C TYR A 72 4.01 7.52 -1.98
N TYR A 73 3.46 6.36 -1.63
CA TYR A 73 2.12 6.22 -1.08
C TYR A 73 2.15 5.29 0.12
N TYR A 74 1.32 5.59 1.13
CA TYR A 74 1.13 4.75 2.31
C TYR A 74 -0.31 4.83 2.86
N LEU A 75 -0.71 3.85 3.67
CA LEU A 75 -2.00 3.89 4.37
C LEU A 75 -1.96 4.94 5.48
N ASN A 76 -2.84 5.93 5.43
CA ASN A 76 -3.08 6.80 6.56
C ASN A 76 -3.95 6.09 7.62
N LYS A 77 -4.19 6.73 8.78
CA LYS A 77 -4.92 6.10 9.89
C LYS A 77 -6.30 5.56 9.48
N SER A 78 -7.05 6.29 8.67
CA SER A 78 -8.34 5.84 8.12
C SER A 78 -8.18 4.64 7.18
N GLY A 79 -7.20 4.70 6.28
CA GLY A 79 -6.84 3.60 5.39
C GLY A 79 -6.43 2.33 6.13
N VAL A 80 -5.71 2.45 7.24
CA VAL A 80 -5.34 1.32 8.11
C VAL A 80 -6.61 0.68 8.70
N THR A 81 -7.52 1.47 9.27
CA THR A 81 -8.78 0.96 9.82
C THR A 81 -9.65 0.29 8.76
N VAL A 82 -9.76 0.86 7.57
CA VAL A 82 -10.51 0.26 6.46
C VAL A 82 -9.86 -1.02 5.96
N THR A 83 -8.53 -1.03 5.79
CA THR A 83 -7.78 -2.20 5.32
C THR A 83 -7.90 -3.36 6.32
N ARG A 84 -7.87 -3.07 7.62
CA ARG A 84 -8.12 -4.06 8.69
C ARG A 84 -9.46 -4.76 8.51
N LYS A 85 -10.53 -4.00 8.26
CA LYS A 85 -11.88 -4.54 8.02
C LYS A 85 -11.92 -5.37 6.73
N VAL A 86 -11.32 -4.87 5.64
CA VAL A 86 -11.24 -5.59 4.35
C VAL A 86 -10.48 -6.91 4.46
N MET A 87 -9.47 -6.98 5.33
CA MET A 87 -8.65 -8.19 5.53
C MET A 87 -9.15 -9.10 6.64
N ASN A 88 -10.15 -8.65 7.42
CA ASN A 88 -10.66 -9.32 8.61
C ASN A 88 -9.54 -9.76 9.58
N VAL A 89 -8.66 -8.83 9.95
CA VAL A 89 -7.52 -9.08 10.87
C VAL A 89 -7.68 -8.36 12.22
N LYS A 90 -7.03 -8.88 13.25
CA LYS A 90 -6.98 -8.25 14.58
C LYS A 90 -6.28 -6.90 14.53
N GLU A 91 -6.63 -6.00 15.45
CA GLU A 91 -6.02 -4.67 15.54
C GLU A 91 -4.50 -4.73 15.80
N SER A 92 -4.05 -5.70 16.58
CA SER A 92 -2.63 -5.93 16.87
C SER A 92 -1.78 -6.09 15.61
N VAL A 93 -2.34 -6.64 14.54
CA VAL A 93 -1.65 -6.85 13.25
C VAL A 93 -1.34 -5.52 12.56
N VAL A 94 -2.24 -4.53 12.68
CA VAL A 94 -2.13 -3.26 11.95
C VAL A 94 -1.57 -2.14 12.80
N HIS A 95 -1.33 -2.36 14.11
CA HIS A 95 -0.98 -1.31 15.07
C HIS A 95 0.23 -0.47 14.62
N ALA A 96 1.27 -1.11 14.07
CA ALA A 96 2.48 -0.45 13.59
C ALA A 96 2.22 0.50 12.39
N LEU A 97 1.16 0.27 11.62
CA LEU A 97 0.86 1.06 10.41
C LEU A 97 0.23 2.40 10.75
N TYR A 98 -0.37 2.56 11.93
CA TYR A 98 -0.92 3.86 12.36
C TYR A 98 0.15 4.95 12.54
N LYS A 99 1.42 4.57 12.60
CA LYS A 99 2.59 5.46 12.69
C LYS A 99 3.30 5.66 11.36
N ASN A 100 2.69 5.30 10.23
CA ASN A 100 3.33 5.45 8.90
C ASN A 100 3.74 6.90 8.60
N ASP A 101 2.99 7.88 9.09
CA ASP A 101 3.26 9.31 8.97
C ASP A 101 4.49 9.78 9.78
N GLU A 102 4.93 8.98 10.75
CA GLU A 102 6.07 9.25 11.64
C GLU A 102 7.35 8.50 11.19
N MET A 103 7.31 7.72 10.11
CA MET A 103 8.44 6.90 9.68
C MET A 103 9.56 7.73 9.03
N THR A 104 10.81 7.33 9.28
CA THR A 104 11.99 7.97 8.69
C THR A 104 12.13 7.67 7.20
N ASN A 105 12.86 8.52 6.48
CA ASN A 105 13.17 8.28 5.07
C ASN A 105 13.89 6.94 4.85
N ASP A 106 14.80 6.55 5.75
CA ASP A 106 15.50 5.26 5.67
C ASP A 106 14.52 4.09 5.74
N PHE A 107 13.51 4.17 6.61
CA PHE A 107 12.48 3.13 6.70
C PHE A 107 11.61 3.07 5.44
N VAL A 108 11.26 4.23 4.88
CA VAL A 108 10.54 4.32 3.61
C VAL A 108 11.36 3.69 2.49
N GLU A 109 12.66 4.00 2.39
CA GLU A 109 13.55 3.44 1.37
C GLU A 109 13.77 1.93 1.56
N HIS A 110 13.90 1.47 2.80
CA HIS A 110 13.93 0.04 3.12
C HIS A 110 12.66 -0.67 2.60
N SER A 111 11.49 -0.07 2.81
CA SER A 111 10.21 -0.61 2.32
C SER A 111 10.16 -0.69 0.79
N MET A 112 10.72 0.31 0.09
CA MET A 112 10.86 0.29 -1.37
C MET A 112 11.80 -0.83 -1.85
N LYS A 113 12.91 -1.07 -1.15
CA LYS A 113 13.82 -2.18 -1.45
C LYS A 113 13.12 -3.53 -1.25
N LEU A 114 12.26 -3.65 -0.23
CA LEU A 114 11.52 -4.90 0.04
C LEU A 114 10.58 -5.29 -1.11
N ILE A 115 9.83 -4.35 -1.68
CA ILE A 115 8.98 -4.62 -2.85
C ILE A 115 9.81 -4.89 -4.12
N GLN A 116 10.99 -4.26 -4.28
CA GLN A 116 11.91 -4.60 -5.37
C GLN A 116 12.42 -6.04 -5.25
N CYS A 117 12.84 -6.46 -4.06
CA CYS A 117 13.23 -7.85 -3.80
C CYS A 117 12.07 -8.81 -4.08
N TYR A 118 10.86 -8.48 -3.64
CA TYR A 118 9.67 -9.28 -3.93
C TYR A 118 9.46 -9.47 -5.44
N VAL A 119 9.51 -8.39 -6.24
CA VAL A 119 9.36 -8.47 -7.70
C VAL A 119 10.48 -9.32 -8.32
N SER A 120 11.72 -9.13 -7.87
CA SER A 120 12.89 -9.84 -8.39
C SER A 120 12.87 -11.33 -8.09
N ILE A 121 12.37 -11.75 -6.92
CA ILE A 121 12.31 -13.16 -6.51
C ILE A 121 11.08 -13.85 -7.11
N LYS A 122 9.92 -13.18 -7.10
CA LYS A 122 8.63 -13.77 -7.52
C LYS A 122 8.67 -14.37 -8.92
N LYS A 123 9.40 -13.75 -9.86
CA LYS A 123 9.53 -14.25 -11.25
C LYS A 123 10.22 -15.61 -11.37
N TYR A 124 10.91 -16.07 -10.33
CA TYR A 124 11.60 -17.36 -10.29
C TYR A 124 10.87 -18.41 -9.45
N LEU A 125 9.76 -18.04 -8.81
CA LEU A 125 8.99 -18.97 -7.99
C LEU A 125 7.89 -19.64 -8.83
N PRO A 126 7.50 -20.88 -8.49
CA PRO A 126 6.33 -21.52 -9.07
C PRO A 126 5.08 -20.64 -8.95
N GLU A 127 4.20 -20.73 -9.94
CA GLU A 127 2.90 -20.07 -9.87
C GLU A 127 2.14 -20.49 -8.60
N GLY A 128 1.48 -19.51 -7.96
CA GLY A 128 0.79 -19.74 -6.69
C GLY A 128 1.67 -19.68 -5.43
N SER A 129 2.99 -19.45 -5.56
CA SER A 129 3.87 -19.29 -4.40
C SER A 129 3.52 -18.05 -3.56
N ASP A 130 3.39 -18.24 -2.26
CA ASP A 130 3.22 -17.15 -1.30
C ASP A 130 4.58 -16.64 -0.80
N ILE A 131 4.74 -15.32 -0.79
CA ILE A 131 5.87 -14.63 -0.16
C ILE A 131 5.29 -13.69 0.88
N PHE A 132 5.63 -13.86 2.16
CA PHE A 132 5.11 -13.01 3.23
C PHE A 132 6.12 -11.93 3.64
N SER A 133 5.66 -10.69 3.81
CA SER A 133 6.44 -9.66 4.51
C SER A 133 6.34 -9.86 6.03
N LYS A 134 7.25 -9.23 6.79
CA LYS A 134 7.15 -9.25 8.26
C LYS A 134 5.79 -8.77 8.77
N THR A 135 5.21 -7.77 8.10
CA THR A 135 3.88 -7.23 8.42
C THR A 135 2.77 -8.27 8.23
N GLU A 136 2.88 -9.12 7.20
CA GLU A 136 1.92 -10.21 6.98
C GLU A 136 2.11 -11.38 7.95
N ILE A 137 3.36 -11.70 8.33
CA ILE A 137 3.64 -12.80 9.28
C ILE A 137 2.96 -12.55 10.62
N ASN A 138 2.87 -11.29 11.07
CA ASN A 138 2.17 -10.92 12.30
C ASN A 138 0.67 -11.27 12.29
N ARG A 139 0.09 -11.70 11.15
CA ARG A 139 -1.29 -12.24 11.09
C ARG A 139 -1.41 -13.66 11.64
N PHE A 140 -0.30 -14.40 11.66
CA PHE A 140 -0.25 -15.82 11.99
C PHE A 140 0.40 -16.10 13.35
N ALA A 141 0.93 -15.07 14.01
CA ALA A 141 1.44 -15.11 15.38
C ALA A 141 0.34 -14.62 16.34
#